data_AF-A0A1M7JLC0-F1
#
_entry.id   AF-A0A1M7JLC0-F1
#
_cell.length_a   1.000
_cell.length_b   1.000
_cell.length_c   1.000
_cell.angle_alpha   90.00
_cell.angle_beta   90.00
_cell.angle_gamma   90.00
#
_symmetry.space_group_name_H-M   'P 1'
#
loop_
_entity.id
_entity.type
_entity.pdbx_description
1 polymer ?
#
loop_
_entity_poly.entity_id
_entity_poly.type
_entity_poly.pdbx_seq_one_letter_code
_entity_poly.pdbx_strand_id
1 'polypeptide(L)'
;MEFYEDIKQILRDDESKQSATKIQSYNHPQGWQAVVREDREEQQVLIVVHRFGEEEEPISIPLPNYKRWTVQGDYSTKGKSYYITDQNTLEIQGLSKSDAAGIWLN
;
A
#
# COMPACT_ATOMS: atom_id res chain seq x y z
N MET A 1 -0.68 9.75 16.94
CA MET A 1 -1.33 10.34 15.75
C MET A 1 -0.31 10.76 14.69
N GLU A 2 1.00 10.46 14.86
CA GLU A 2 2.07 10.91 13.95
C GLU A 2 1.83 10.49 12.51
N PHE A 3 1.51 9.22 12.26
CA PHE A 3 1.25 8.72 10.90
C PHE A 3 0.23 9.55 10.11
N TYR A 4 -0.89 9.95 10.73
CA TYR A 4 -1.90 10.75 10.03
C TYR A 4 -1.36 12.14 9.65
N GLU A 5 -0.59 12.76 10.55
CA GLU A 5 0.02 14.07 10.29
C GLU A 5 1.03 14.01 9.15
N ASP A 6 1.75 12.89 9.02
CA ASP A 6 2.72 12.67 7.94
C ASP A 6 2.05 12.50 6.56
N ILE A 7 0.85 11.90 6.50
CA ILE A 7 0.18 11.56 5.23
C ILE A 7 -0.96 12.50 4.83
N LYS A 8 -1.34 13.47 5.68
CA LYS A 8 -2.53 14.32 5.46
C LYS A 8 -2.48 15.11 4.14
N GLN A 9 -1.29 15.49 3.68
CA GLN A 9 -1.10 16.21 2.41
C GLN A 9 -1.46 15.31 1.23
N ILE A 10 -0.87 14.10 1.17
CA ILE A 10 -1.17 13.07 0.15
C ILE A 10 -2.66 12.67 0.17
N LEU A 11 -3.32 12.71 1.33
CA LEU A 11 -4.75 12.43 1.43
C LEU A 11 -5.64 13.54 0.84
N ARG A 12 -5.24 14.79 1.04
CA ARG A 12 -5.93 16.00 0.56
C ARG A 12 -5.80 16.15 -0.95
N ASP A 13 -4.61 15.85 -1.47
CA ASP A 13 -4.29 16.09 -2.86
C ASP A 13 -4.82 14.93 -3.73
N ASP A 14 -5.46 15.25 -4.86
CA ASP A 14 -6.21 14.29 -5.70
C ASP A 14 -5.33 13.67 -6.82
N GLU A 15 -4.02 13.84 -6.71
CA GLU A 15 -3.17 13.99 -7.91
C GLU A 15 -2.82 12.71 -8.65
N SER A 16 -2.96 11.51 -8.07
CA SER A 16 -2.90 10.25 -8.83
C SER A 16 -3.35 9.06 -7.99
N LYS A 17 -4.29 8.27 -8.50
CA LYS A 17 -4.72 6.99 -7.90
C LYS A 17 -4.47 5.87 -8.88
N GLN A 18 -3.57 4.95 -8.53
CA GLN A 18 -3.46 3.67 -9.22
C GLN A 18 -4.09 2.59 -8.34
N SER A 19 -5.03 1.83 -8.91
CA SER A 19 -5.62 0.69 -8.23
C SER A 19 -4.90 -0.58 -8.67
N ALA A 20 -4.32 -1.32 -7.72
CA ALA A 20 -3.81 -2.67 -7.95
C ALA A 20 -4.76 -3.67 -7.30
N THR A 21 -5.11 -4.75 -7.98
CA THR A 21 -6.06 -5.72 -7.44
C THR A 21 -5.78 -7.14 -7.94
N LYS A 22 -6.06 -8.12 -7.07
CA LYS A 22 -6.20 -9.54 -7.39
C LYS A 22 -7.64 -10.04 -7.14
N ILE A 23 -8.62 -9.13 -7.01
CA ILE A 23 -10.01 -9.51 -6.74
C ILE A 23 -10.63 -10.15 -7.98
N GLN A 24 -11.20 -11.35 -7.82
CA GLN A 24 -11.89 -12.09 -8.89
C GLN A 24 -13.42 -11.88 -8.88
N SER A 25 -13.99 -11.36 -7.79
CA SER A 25 -15.44 -11.14 -7.63
C SER A 25 -15.72 -10.01 -6.64
N TYR A 26 -16.65 -9.10 -6.96
CA TYR A 26 -17.02 -8.01 -6.06
C TYR A 26 -18.02 -8.43 -4.97
N ASN A 27 -18.82 -9.49 -5.19
CA ASN A 27 -19.83 -9.95 -4.24
C ASN A 27 -19.25 -10.88 -3.16
N HIS A 28 -18.14 -11.55 -3.47
CA HIS A 28 -17.36 -12.38 -2.55
C HIS A 28 -15.87 -12.15 -2.82
N PRO A 29 -15.32 -10.99 -2.43
CA PRO A 29 -13.94 -10.66 -2.75
C PRO A 29 -12.99 -11.69 -2.15
N GLN A 30 -12.11 -12.21 -3.00
CA GLN A 30 -10.96 -13.04 -2.67
C GLN A 30 -9.70 -12.28 -3.12
N GLY A 31 -8.54 -12.60 -2.57
CA GLY A 31 -7.30 -11.87 -2.86
C GLY A 31 -7.22 -10.54 -2.12
N TRP A 32 -6.81 -9.47 -2.81
CA TRP A 32 -6.54 -8.16 -2.20
C TRP A 32 -6.78 -6.99 -3.18
N GLN A 33 -6.93 -5.79 -2.62
CA GLN A 33 -7.00 -4.54 -3.36
C GLN A 33 -6.12 -3.50 -2.69
N ALA A 34 -5.44 -2.68 -3.50
CA ALA A 34 -4.69 -1.55 -3.04
C ALA A 34 -5.02 -0.29 -3.85
N VAL A 35 -4.92 0.85 -3.17
CA VAL A 35 -4.88 2.18 -3.78
C VAL A 35 -3.49 2.74 -3.53
N VAL A 36 -2.79 3.09 -4.60
CA VAL A 36 -1.52 3.81 -4.58
C VAL A 36 -1.82 5.27 -4.89
N ARG A 37 -1.60 6.14 -3.91
CA ARG A 37 -1.71 7.59 -4.05
C ARG A 37 -0.30 8.17 -4.12
N GLU A 38 -0.07 8.99 -5.12
CA GLU A 38 1.23 9.62 -5.36
C GLU A 38 1.10 11.13 -5.22
N ASP A 39 2.00 11.73 -4.44
CA ASP A 39 2.27 13.16 -4.43
C ASP A 39 3.59 13.39 -5.16
N ARG A 40 3.52 13.96 -6.37
CA ARG A 40 4.69 14.19 -7.22
C ARG A 40 5.52 15.39 -6.78
N GLU A 41 4.91 16.37 -6.13
CA GLU A 41 5.58 17.59 -5.70
C GLU A 41 6.48 17.28 -4.51
N GLU A 42 5.92 16.61 -3.50
CA GLU A 42 6.67 16.18 -2.31
C GLU A 42 7.44 14.86 -2.53
N GLN A 43 7.22 14.21 -3.68
CA GLN A 43 7.76 12.90 -4.03
C GLN A 43 7.45 11.85 -2.97
N GLN A 44 6.19 11.69 -2.61
CA GLN A 44 5.72 10.76 -1.59
C GLN A 44 4.67 9.82 -2.17
N VAL A 45 4.54 8.64 -1.56
CA VAL A 45 3.51 7.66 -1.93
C VAL A 45 2.81 7.16 -0.67
N LEU A 46 1.48 7.11 -0.73
CA LEU A 46 0.63 6.43 0.25
C LEU A 46 -0.04 5.22 -0.40
N ILE A 47 0.14 4.06 0.20
CA ILE A 47 -0.49 2.82 -0.24
C ILE A 47 -1.49 2.38 0.82
N VAL A 48 -2.74 2.22 0.42
CA VAL A 48 -3.78 1.64 1.27
C VAL A 48 -4.14 0.29 0.69
N VAL A 49 -3.94 -0.79 1.45
CA VAL A 49 -4.19 -2.17 1.01
C VAL A 49 -5.19 -2.86 1.93
N HIS A 50 -6.06 -3.66 1.34
CA HIS A 50 -7.03 -4.54 2.02
C HIS A 50 -6.90 -5.97 1.50
N ARG A 51 -6.81 -6.95 2.41
CA ARG A 51 -6.84 -8.39 2.10
C ARG A 51 -8.25 -8.93 2.35
N PHE A 52 -8.82 -9.59 1.35
CA PHE A 52 -10.15 -10.19 1.44
C PHE A 52 -10.10 -11.73 1.52
N GLY A 53 -9.05 -12.36 0.98
CA GLY A 53 -8.86 -13.81 0.99
C GLY A 53 -7.99 -14.33 2.16
N GLU A 54 -8.04 -15.65 2.37
CA GLU A 54 -7.18 -16.39 3.32
C GLU A 54 -5.83 -16.80 2.73
N GLU A 55 -5.52 -16.35 1.51
CA GLU A 55 -4.22 -16.58 0.89
C GLU A 55 -3.10 -16.16 1.89
N GLU A 56 -1.98 -16.89 1.88
CA GLU A 56 -0.78 -16.53 2.66
C GLU A 56 0.30 -15.86 1.80
N GLU A 57 0.10 -15.81 0.48
CA GLU A 57 1.08 -15.22 -0.45
C GLU A 57 1.31 -13.72 -0.16
N PRO A 58 2.57 -13.24 -0.23
CA PRO A 58 2.87 -11.82 -0.16
C PRO A 58 2.05 -11.00 -1.16
N ILE A 59 1.67 -9.78 -0.77
CA ILE A 59 1.08 -8.82 -1.69
C ILE A 59 2.22 -8.05 -2.35
N SER A 60 2.26 -8.05 -3.68
CA SER A 60 3.25 -7.31 -4.47
C SER A 60 2.57 -6.16 -5.21
N ILE A 61 3.00 -4.93 -4.93
CA ILE A 61 2.46 -3.69 -5.52
C ILE A 61 3.61 -2.95 -6.23
N PRO A 62 3.58 -2.84 -7.57
CA PRO A 62 4.55 -2.03 -8.30
C PRO A 62 4.49 -0.56 -7.87
N LEU A 63 5.64 0.06 -7.66
CA LEU A 63 5.76 1.47 -7.31
C LEU A 63 6.09 2.32 -8.55
N PRO A 64 5.87 3.65 -8.49
CA PRO A 64 6.32 4.54 -9.56
C PRO A 64 7.84 4.48 -9.78
N ASN A 65 8.27 4.25 -11.03
CA ASN A 65 9.64 3.88 -11.39
C ASN A 65 10.62 5.04 -11.68
N TYR A 66 10.30 6.27 -11.25
CA TYR A 66 11.19 7.42 -11.47
C TYR A 66 12.21 7.63 -10.35
N LYS A 67 12.06 6.94 -9.21
CA LYS A 67 13.04 6.92 -8.12
C LYS A 67 12.97 5.63 -7.32
N ARG A 68 13.91 5.47 -6.38
CA ARG A 68 13.84 4.44 -5.35
C ARG A 68 13.10 4.97 -4.14
N TRP A 69 12.24 4.12 -3.59
CA TRP A 69 11.40 4.43 -2.45
C TRP A 69 11.94 3.79 -1.17
N THR A 70 11.60 4.37 -0.03
CA THR A 70 11.87 3.83 1.31
C THR A 70 10.59 3.86 2.14
N VAL A 71 10.34 2.79 2.91
CA VAL A 71 9.23 2.76 3.86
C VAL A 71 9.55 3.68 5.03
N GLN A 72 8.71 4.69 5.25
CA GLN A 72 8.86 5.65 6.34
C GLN A 72 8.00 5.30 7.54
N GLY A 73 6.82 4.73 7.29
CA GLY A 73 5.93 4.31 8.35
C GLY A 73 4.71 3.56 7.83
N ASP A 74 3.98 2.98 8.77
CA ASP A 74 2.75 2.26 8.48
C ASP A 74 1.68 2.49 9.55
N TYR A 75 0.44 2.23 9.16
CA TYR A 75 -0.71 2.09 10.02
C TYR A 75 -1.35 0.74 9.77
N SER A 76 -1.05 -0.23 10.62
CA SER A 76 -1.51 -1.62 10.49
C SER A 76 -1.66 -2.31 11.84
N THR A 77 -2.24 -3.51 11.83
CA THR A 77 -2.18 -4.43 12.97
C THR A 77 -0.76 -4.96 13.15
N LYS A 78 -0.36 -5.35 14.37
CA LYS A 78 1.02 -5.81 14.62
C LYS A 78 1.39 -7.04 13.78
N GLY A 79 2.69 -7.20 13.50
CA GLY A 79 3.24 -8.39 12.85
C GLY A 79 3.22 -8.36 11.33
N LYS A 80 3.06 -7.19 10.71
CA LYS A 80 3.24 -7.01 9.26
C LYS A 80 4.68 -6.59 8.97
N SER A 81 5.16 -6.95 7.78
CA SER A 81 6.44 -6.51 7.27
C SER A 81 6.29 -5.96 5.86
N TYR A 82 7.12 -4.96 5.56
CA TYR A 82 7.10 -4.19 4.33
C TYR A 82 8.53 -4.04 3.84
N TYR A 83 8.79 -4.38 2.59
CA TYR A 83 10.10 -4.16 1.98
C TYR A 83 9.96 -3.87 0.50
N ILE A 84 10.92 -3.11 -0.03
CA ILE A 84 10.95 -2.71 -1.43
C ILE A 84 12.04 -3.54 -2.11
N THR A 85 11.66 -4.24 -3.16
CA THR A 85 12.57 -5.08 -3.95
C THR A 85 13.38 -4.23 -4.94
N ASP A 86 14.44 -4.81 -5.51
CA ASP A 86 15.26 -4.16 -6.54
C ASP A 86 14.46 -3.78 -7.80
N GLN A 87 13.31 -4.42 -8.03
CA GLN A 87 12.38 -4.13 -9.12
C GLN A 87 11.39 -3.00 -8.79
N ASN A 88 11.65 -2.25 -7.71
CA ASN A 88 10.81 -1.14 -7.25
C ASN A 88 9.35 -1.58 -6.99
N THR A 89 9.21 -2.75 -6.38
CA THR A 89 7.92 -3.32 -5.97
C THR A 89 7.87 -3.38 -4.45
N LEU A 90 6.79 -2.86 -3.86
CA LEU A 90 6.50 -3.05 -2.45
C LEU A 90 5.95 -4.46 -2.23
N GLU A 91 6.62 -5.24 -1.39
CA GLU A 91 6.12 -6.51 -0.89
C GLU A 91 5.61 -6.37 0.53
N ILE A 92 4.42 -6.92 0.78
CA ILE A 92 3.74 -6.87 2.06
C ILE A 92 3.44 -8.29 2.52
N GLN A 93 3.92 -8.63 3.73
CA GLN A 93 3.69 -9.93 4.33
C GLN A 93 2.89 -9.82 5.64
N GLY A 94 2.22 -10.92 5.98
CA GLY A 94 1.49 -11.05 7.25
C GLY A 94 0.09 -10.46 7.24
N LEU A 95 -0.42 -9.90 6.14
CA LEU A 95 -1.81 -9.45 6.03
C LEU A 95 -2.75 -10.66 5.93
N SER A 96 -3.56 -10.87 6.96
CA SER A 96 -4.56 -11.92 7.01
C SER A 96 -5.91 -11.46 6.47
N LYS A 97 -6.87 -12.37 6.36
CA LYS A 97 -8.23 -12.06 5.89
C LYS A 97 -8.84 -10.91 6.70
N SER A 98 -9.33 -9.89 5.98
CA SER A 98 -9.92 -8.66 6.54
C SER A 98 -8.93 -7.69 7.19
N ASP A 99 -7.62 -7.97 7.14
CA ASP A 99 -6.61 -6.97 7.52
C ASP A 99 -6.50 -5.86 6.47
N ALA A 100 -6.08 -4.70 6.95
CA ALA A 100 -5.73 -3.55 6.14
C ALA A 100 -4.44 -2.91 6.64
N ALA A 101 -3.73 -2.22 5.74
CA ALA A 101 -2.58 -1.41 6.09
C ALA A 101 -2.54 -0.13 5.25
N GLY A 102 -2.15 0.97 5.90
CA GLY A 102 -1.66 2.17 5.23
C GLY A 102 -0.13 2.19 5.29
N ILE A 103 0.55 2.37 4.18
CA ILE A 103 2.02 2.40 4.11
C ILE A 103 2.45 3.71 3.45
N TRP A 104 3.33 4.45 4.10
CA TRP A 104 3.88 5.70 3.60
C TRP A 104 5.33 5.52 3.14
N LEU A 105 5.62 6.00 1.93
CA LEU A 105 6.92 5.93 1.28
C LEU A 105 7.41 7.31 0.85
N ASN A 106 8.74 7.49 0.82
CA ASN A 106 9.45 8.64 0.22
C ASN A 106 10.75 8.23 -0.48
#